data_AF-A0A640QEC4-F1
#
_entry.id   AF-A0A640QEC4-F1
#
_cell.length_a   1.000
_cell.length_b   1.000
_cell.length_c   1.000
_cell.angle_alpha   90.00
_cell.angle_beta   90.00
_cell.angle_gamma   90.00
#
_symmetry.space_group_name_H-M   'P 1'
#
loop_
_entity.id
_entity.type
_entity.pdbx_description
1 polymer ?
#
loop_
_entity_poly.entity_id
_entity_poly.type
_entity_poly.pdbx_seq_one_letter_code
_entity_poly.pdbx_strand_id
1 'polypeptide(L)'
;MSSISNVQQQVRLGNSADELDVLNIYNLDGVTCIADLLPSDSDKFSVYQNAVEVLYETMCDPMVSQHWRYSCLAHLYKPLLKAERYARSESDRIALARIKIDMHLLVPYFL
;
A
#
# COMPACT_ATOMS: atom_id res chain seq x y z
N MET A 1 -7.57 23.54 -4.49
CA MET A 1 -6.11 23.28 -4.50
C MET A 1 -5.62 23.78 -3.14
N SER A 2 -5.22 22.98 -2.16
CA SER A 2 -4.39 21.77 -2.21
C SER A 2 -4.59 20.96 -0.93
N SER A 3 -5.32 19.83 -1.00
CA SER A 3 -5.55 18.97 0.18
C SER A 3 -4.47 17.88 0.31
N ILE A 4 -3.97 17.37 -0.83
CA ILE A 4 -2.99 16.27 -0.87
C ILE A 4 -1.60 16.70 -0.38
N SER A 5 -1.16 17.91 -0.75
CA SER A 5 0.16 18.42 -0.34
C SER A 5 0.26 18.63 1.16
N ASN A 6 -0.85 18.96 1.82
CA ASN A 6 -0.90 19.21 3.25
C ASN A 6 -0.84 17.90 4.04
N VAL A 7 -1.53 16.85 3.56
CA VAL A 7 -1.48 15.50 4.16
C VAL A 7 -0.07 14.90 4.07
N GLN A 8 0.59 15.01 2.92
CA GLN A 8 1.99 14.55 2.77
C GLN A 8 2.95 15.28 3.72
N GLN A 9 2.71 16.56 3.98
CA GLN A 9 3.55 17.36 4.86
C GLN A 9 3.31 17.03 6.35
N GLN A 10 2.07 16.72 6.74
CA GLN A 10 1.73 16.28 8.10
C GLN A 10 2.35 14.91 8.43
N VAL A 11 2.29 13.95 7.49
CA VAL A 11 2.93 12.63 7.63
C VAL A 11 4.45 12.76 7.80
N ARG A 12 5.09 13.67 7.05
CA ARG A 12 6.53 13.95 7.14
C ARG A 12 6.96 14.64 8.43
N LEU A 13 6.09 15.45 9.03
CA LEU A 13 6.40 16.21 10.25
C LEU A 13 6.13 15.43 11.54
N GLY A 14 5.64 14.19 11.46
CA GLY A 14 5.37 13.35 12.64
C GLY A 14 4.25 13.89 13.54
N ASN A 15 3.48 14.87 13.06
CA ASN A 15 2.30 15.34 13.76
C ASN A 15 1.19 14.30 13.54
N SER A 16 0.75 13.71 14.65
CA SER A 16 -0.40 12.83 14.79
C SER A 16 -1.71 13.55 14.43
N ALA A 17 -1.87 13.95 13.16
CA ALA A 17 -3.14 14.40 12.62
C ALA A 17 -3.90 13.14 12.17
N ASP A 18 -4.71 12.66 13.10
CA ASP A 18 -5.66 11.55 13.02
C ASP A 18 -5.10 10.23 12.47
N GLU A 19 -4.89 9.30 13.41
CA GLU A 19 -4.89 7.85 13.16
C GLU A 19 -6.02 7.44 12.20
N LEU A 20 -7.15 8.17 12.16
CA LEU A 20 -8.28 7.92 11.26
C LEU A 20 -8.01 8.14 9.77
N ASP A 21 -7.23 9.15 9.35
CA ASP A 21 -7.12 9.53 7.93
C ASP A 21 -6.02 8.77 7.19
N VAL A 22 -4.90 8.51 7.87
CA VAL A 22 -3.82 7.69 7.30
C VAL A 22 -4.24 6.22 7.28
N LEU A 23 -4.93 5.72 8.32
CA LEU A 23 -5.56 4.40 8.24
C LEU A 23 -6.64 4.37 7.17
N ASN A 24 -7.39 5.43 6.86
CA ASN A 24 -8.35 5.42 5.75
C ASN A 24 -7.68 5.35 4.36
N ILE A 25 -6.51 5.95 4.18
CA ILE A 25 -5.72 5.82 2.94
C ILE A 25 -5.14 4.41 2.79
N TYR A 26 -4.77 3.76 3.90
CA TYR A 26 -4.20 2.41 3.92
C TYR A 26 -5.18 1.32 4.37
N ASN A 27 -6.48 1.63 4.51
CA ASN A 27 -7.42 0.71 5.13
C ASN A 27 -7.67 -0.42 4.17
N LEU A 28 -7.04 -1.55 4.45
CA LEU A 28 -7.29 -2.79 3.72
C LEU A 28 -8.75 -3.19 3.71
N ASP A 29 -9.50 -2.78 4.72
CA ASP A 29 -10.93 -3.04 4.78
C ASP A 29 -11.70 -2.09 3.85
N GLY A 30 -11.25 -0.84 3.69
CA GLY A 30 -11.76 0.08 2.65
C GLY A 30 -11.43 -0.41 1.24
N VAL A 31 -10.19 -0.82 0.99
CA VAL A 31 -9.74 -1.39 -0.29
C VAL A 31 -10.54 -2.66 -0.61
N THR A 32 -10.81 -3.51 0.38
CA THR A 32 -11.62 -4.72 0.20
C THR A 32 -13.08 -4.38 -0.07
N CYS A 33 -13.68 -3.44 0.66
CA CYS A 33 -15.03 -2.97 0.39
C CYS A 33 -15.18 -2.41 -1.03
N ILE A 34 -14.22 -1.60 -1.49
CA ILE A 34 -14.23 -1.06 -2.86
C ILE A 34 -14.09 -2.21 -3.88
N ALA A 35 -13.16 -3.13 -3.66
CA ALA A 35 -12.94 -4.26 -4.56
C ALA A 35 -14.17 -5.19 -4.64
N ASP A 36 -14.89 -5.41 -3.54
CA ASP A 36 -16.09 -6.25 -3.51
C ASP A 36 -17.26 -5.65 -4.31
N LEU A 37 -17.30 -4.31 -4.46
CA LEU A 37 -18.28 -3.62 -5.30
C LEU A 37 -17.96 -3.70 -6.80
N LEU A 38 -16.74 -4.09 -7.17
CA LEU A 38 -16.32 -4.15 -8.56
C LEU A 38 -16.72 -5.49 -9.20
N PRO A 39 -17.30 -5.49 -10.41
CA PRO A 39 -17.72 -6.73 -11.06
C PRO A 39 -16.57 -7.46 -11.76
N SER A 40 -15.52 -6.75 -12.16
CA SER A 40 -14.38 -7.28 -12.93
C SER A 40 -13.20 -7.61 -12.04
N ASP A 41 -12.60 -8.78 -12.24
CA ASP A 41 -11.33 -9.12 -11.57
C ASP A 41 -10.20 -8.18 -11.99
N SER A 42 -10.23 -7.61 -13.20
CA SER A 42 -9.22 -6.63 -13.63
C SER A 42 -9.30 -5.34 -12.82
N ASP A 43 -10.52 -4.91 -12.46
CA ASP A 43 -10.71 -3.70 -11.67
C ASP A 43 -10.33 -3.97 -10.22
N LYS A 44 -10.67 -5.17 -9.69
CA LYS A 44 -10.22 -5.64 -8.37
C LYS A 44 -8.70 -5.70 -8.30
N PHE A 45 -8.07 -6.26 -9.32
CA PHE A 45 -6.62 -6.31 -9.44
C PHE A 45 -6.02 -4.92 -9.37
N SER A 46 -6.56 -3.97 -10.15
CA SER A 46 -6.06 -2.58 -10.19
C SER A 46 -6.16 -1.89 -8.82
N VAL A 47 -7.26 -2.11 -8.08
CA VAL A 47 -7.44 -1.58 -6.72
C VAL A 47 -6.42 -2.18 -5.75
N TYR A 48 -6.23 -3.49 -5.76
CA TYR A 48 -5.25 -4.13 -4.89
C TYR A 48 -3.80 -3.81 -5.27
N GLN A 49 -3.49 -3.72 -6.57
CA GLN A 49 -2.18 -3.33 -7.06
C GLN A 49 -1.83 -1.90 -6.60
N ASN A 50 -2.76 -0.96 -6.75
CA ASN A 50 -2.56 0.42 -6.28
C ASN A 50 -2.28 0.43 -4.77
N ALA A 51 -3.07 -0.30 -3.97
CA ALA A 51 -2.83 -0.41 -2.54
C ALA A 51 -1.44 -1.00 -2.19
N VAL A 52 -0.97 -2.01 -2.95
CA VAL A 52 0.39 -2.56 -2.81
C VAL A 52 1.44 -1.51 -3.14
N GLU A 53 1.28 -0.78 -4.23
CA GLU A 53 2.24 0.24 -4.68
C GLU A 53 2.36 1.39 -3.66
N VAL A 54 1.25 1.93 -3.17
CA VAL A 54 1.27 3.03 -2.17
C VAL A 54 1.93 2.58 -0.87
N LEU A 55 1.61 1.37 -0.38
CA LEU A 55 2.23 0.81 0.82
C LEU A 55 3.74 0.58 0.63
N TYR A 56 4.14 0.07 -0.54
CA TYR A 56 5.55 -0.15 -0.88
C TYR A 56 6.32 1.17 -0.98
N GLU A 57 5.81 2.16 -1.71
CA GLU A 57 6.43 3.48 -1.85
C GLU A 57 6.59 4.18 -0.49
N THR A 58 5.58 4.08 0.36
CA THR A 58 5.59 4.69 1.70
C THR A 58 6.60 4.02 2.62
N MET A 59 6.75 2.70 2.54
CA MET A 59 7.78 1.97 3.26
C MET A 59 9.19 2.36 2.81
N CYS A 60 9.37 2.62 1.52
CA CYS A 60 10.66 2.99 0.93
C CYS A 60 11.02 4.48 1.08
N ASP A 61 10.08 5.36 1.44
CA ASP A 61 10.36 6.80 1.60
C ASP A 61 11.11 7.08 2.92
N PRO A 62 12.39 7.51 2.88
CA PRO A 62 13.17 7.81 4.08
C PRO A 62 12.65 9.01 4.86
N MET A 63 11.80 9.85 4.26
CA MET A 63 11.15 10.98 4.92
C MET A 63 9.90 10.57 5.71
N VAL A 64 9.42 9.33 5.54
CA VAL A 64 8.32 8.78 6.34
C VAL A 64 8.88 8.26 7.65
N SER A 65 8.17 8.57 8.74
CA SER A 65 8.53 8.12 10.08
C SER A 65 8.70 6.60 10.12
N GLN A 66 9.63 6.13 10.96
CA GLN A 66 9.91 4.70 11.06
C GLN A 66 8.67 3.89 11.46
N HIS A 67 7.81 4.42 12.34
CA HIS A 67 6.57 3.73 12.74
C HIS A 67 5.60 3.53 11.57
N TRP A 68 5.46 4.49 10.67
CA TRP A 68 4.60 4.36 9.49
C TRP A 68 5.17 3.36 8.49
N ARG A 69 6.50 3.35 8.30
CA ARG A 69 7.15 2.35 7.44
C ARG A 69 6.95 0.93 7.96
N TYR A 70 7.04 0.70 9.27
CA TYR A 70 6.72 -0.58 9.90
C TYR A 70 5.24 -0.96 9.75
N SER A 71 4.33 0.00 9.94
CA SER A 71 2.91 -0.24 9.76
C SER A 71 2.60 -0.67 8.33
N CYS A 72 3.21 -0.01 7.34
CA CYS A 72 3.06 -0.39 5.93
C CYS A 72 3.56 -1.82 5.68
N LEU A 73 4.74 -2.17 6.20
CA LEU A 73 5.29 -3.53 6.09
C LEU A 73 4.35 -4.60 6.66
N ALA A 74 3.76 -4.34 7.84
CA ALA A 74 2.82 -5.26 8.49
C ALA A 74 1.53 -5.48 7.68
N HIS A 75 1.10 -4.48 6.92
CA HIS A 75 -0.17 -4.52 6.17
C HIS A 75 0.01 -4.89 4.70
N LEU A 76 1.20 -4.76 4.12
CA LEU A 76 1.48 -4.97 2.69
C LEU A 76 1.17 -6.39 2.19
N TYR A 77 1.20 -7.41 3.05
CA TYR A 77 0.98 -8.80 2.63
C TYR A 77 -0.46 -9.11 2.22
N LYS A 78 -1.47 -8.54 2.90
CA LYS A 78 -2.90 -8.79 2.62
C LYS A 78 -3.33 -8.28 1.23
N PRO A 79 -3.04 -7.04 0.80
CA PRO A 79 -3.40 -6.57 -0.54
C PRO A 79 -2.57 -7.27 -1.61
N LEU A 80 -1.31 -7.64 -1.31
CA LEU A 80 -0.46 -8.38 -2.22
C LEU A 80 -1.04 -9.75 -2.58
N LEU A 81 -1.45 -10.53 -1.58
CA LEU A 81 -2.13 -11.81 -1.80
C LEU A 81 -3.44 -11.66 -2.59
N LYS A 82 -4.19 -10.59 -2.34
CA LYS A 82 -5.43 -10.31 -3.07
C LYS A 82 -5.14 -9.92 -4.51
N ALA A 83 -4.15 -9.06 -4.77
CA ALA A 83 -3.71 -8.72 -6.10
C ALA A 83 -3.29 -9.97 -6.88
N GLU A 84 -2.51 -10.87 -6.27
CA GLU A 84 -2.10 -12.13 -6.92
C GLU A 84 -3.29 -13.01 -7.33
N ARG A 85 -4.35 -13.02 -6.51
CA ARG A 85 -5.57 -13.77 -6.82
C ARG A 85 -6.28 -13.25 -8.08
N TYR A 86 -6.22 -11.95 -8.32
CA TYR A 86 -6.91 -11.30 -9.43
C TYR A 86 -6.01 -11.01 -10.64
N ALA A 87 -4.69 -11.22 -10.53
CA ALA A 87 -3.73 -11.07 -11.61
C ALA A 87 -4.05 -12.03 -12.77
N ARG A 88 -4.24 -11.48 -13.97
CA ARG A 88 -4.60 -12.28 -15.15
C ARG A 88 -3.47 -12.34 -16.16
N SER A 89 -2.75 -11.23 -16.33
CA SER A 89 -1.67 -11.13 -17.30
C SER A 89 -0.32 -11.59 -16.72
N GLU A 90 0.61 -11.95 -17.60
CA GLU A 90 2.00 -12.21 -17.17
C GLU A 90 2.66 -10.94 -16.63
N SER A 91 2.34 -9.79 -17.22
CA SER A 91 2.83 -8.49 -16.77
C SER A 91 2.39 -8.20 -15.33
N ASP A 92 1.15 -8.53 -14.96
CA ASP A 92 0.61 -8.37 -13.60
C ASP A 92 1.45 -9.18 -12.61
N ARG A 93 1.70 -10.44 -12.96
CA ARG A 93 2.49 -11.37 -12.12
C ARG A 93 3.93 -10.90 -11.96
N ILE A 94 4.55 -10.40 -13.04
CA ILE A 94 5.91 -9.84 -13.00
C ILE A 94 5.96 -8.61 -12.10
N ALA A 95 4.97 -7.71 -12.18
CA ALA A 95 4.92 -6.52 -11.34
C ALA A 95 4.86 -6.88 -9.85
N LEU A 96 3.96 -7.79 -9.46
CA LEU A 96 3.86 -8.26 -8.08
C LEU A 96 5.10 -9.02 -7.60
N ALA A 97 5.72 -9.83 -8.47
CA ALA A 97 6.93 -10.57 -8.15
C ALA A 97 8.12 -9.65 -7.83
N ARG A 98 8.26 -8.52 -8.54
CA ARG A 98 9.29 -7.52 -8.25
C ARG A 98 9.14 -6.94 -6.85
N ILE A 99 7.93 -6.51 -6.50
CA ILE A 99 7.63 -5.99 -5.16
C ILE A 99 7.90 -7.05 -4.08
N LYS A 100 7.55 -8.31 -4.33
CA LYS A 100 7.89 -9.42 -3.42
C LYS A 100 9.39 -9.58 -3.22
N ILE A 101 10.19 -9.56 -4.29
CA ILE A 101 11.64 -9.67 -4.20
C ILE A 101 12.20 -8.51 -3.39
N ASP A 102 11.80 -7.28 -3.70
CA ASP A 102 12.24 -6.08 -3.00
C ASP A 102 11.88 -6.13 -1.51
N MET A 103 10.67 -6.60 -1.17
CA MET A 103 10.28 -6.81 0.23
C MET A 103 11.22 -7.76 0.96
N HIS A 104 11.61 -8.89 0.36
CA HIS A 104 12.53 -9.83 0.99
C HIS A 104 13.91 -9.20 1.24
N LEU A 105 14.34 -8.27 0.39
CA LEU A 105 15.58 -7.51 0.57
C LEU A 105 15.44 -6.41 1.63
N LEU A 106 14.25 -5.82 1.79
CA LEU A 106 13.99 -4.72 2.69
C LEU A 106 13.71 -5.16 4.12
N VAL A 107 13.03 -6.29 4.34
CA VAL A 107 12.68 -6.82 5.67
C VAL A 107 13.86 -6.83 6.65
N PRO A 108 15.10 -7.24 6.29
CA PRO A 108 16.26 -7.19 7.20
C PRO A 108 16.72 -5.78 7.61
N TYR A 109 16.28 -4.73 6.93
CA TYR A 109 16.56 -3.35 7.32
C TYR A 109 15.49 -2.79 8.27
N PHE A 110 14.39 -3.52 8.44
CA PHE A 110 13.30 -3.21 9.35
C PHE A 110 13.37 -4.08 10.62
N LEU A 111 13.77 -5.35 10.53
CA LEU A 111 13.95 -6.26 11.68
C LEU A 111 15.40 -6.30 12.16
#